data_AF-A0A9J6ZU23-F1
#
_entry.id   AF-A0A9J6ZU23-F1
#
_cell.length_a   1.000
_cell.length_b   1.000
_cell.length_c   1.000
_cell.angle_alpha   90.00
_cell.angle_beta   90.00
_cell.angle_gamma   90.00
#
_symmetry.space_group_name_H-M   'P 1'
#
loop_
_entity.id
_entity.type
_entity.pdbx_description
1 polymer ?
#
loop_
_entity_poly.entity_id
_entity_poly.type
_entity_poly.pdbx_seq_one_letter_code
_entity_poly.pdbx_strand_id
1 'polypeptide(L)'
;MPNVSDYLAIFRGPILLGAKAGDHDLHGLICDDGRWAHIASGSLLPITQAPHIVGERNEIIEKLENMQTIDGKPLHFTCPGLFQFAEEEIVLEPFYGIHDNRYIIYWPSMTQERYSAVKEERELAEKERMRLDLRTVDQVKPGEQQPETDHLMQAERSRTNYFRDESFRDAVDSGYFSYYLLTGGETNLLLRVRYWGNEEGKRACDIFIDNTLLLTENIVGKWNKNEFVEVEYPIPASMLKGKKNIRVRFQADKGRDNRTGAVYHVRLMKP
;
A
#
# COMPACT_ATOMS: atom_id res chain seq x y z
N MET A 1 -17.77 -2.03 9.90
CA MET A 1 -16.49 -2.61 10.36
C MET A 1 -16.03 -1.79 11.57
N PRO A 2 -15.37 -2.34 12.60
CA PRO A 2 -14.84 -1.53 13.70
C PRO A 2 -13.99 -0.38 13.12
N ASN A 3 -14.33 0.86 13.46
CA ASN A 3 -13.62 2.08 13.03
C ASN A 3 -13.61 2.37 11.51
N VAL A 4 -14.45 1.71 10.70
CA VAL A 4 -14.65 2.06 9.28
C VAL A 4 -16.16 2.14 9.00
N SER A 5 -16.72 3.33 9.19
CA SER A 5 -18.16 3.62 9.06
C SER A 5 -18.65 3.55 7.61
N ASP A 6 -17.77 3.85 6.67
CA ASP A 6 -18.10 4.06 5.25
C ASP A 6 -18.05 2.75 4.44
N TYR A 7 -18.08 1.60 5.11
CA TYR A 7 -18.04 0.27 4.48
C TYR A 7 -18.99 -0.71 5.15
N LEU A 8 -19.58 -1.59 4.34
CA LEU A 8 -20.45 -2.67 4.78
C LEU A 8 -20.01 -4.02 4.25
N ALA A 9 -20.26 -5.05 5.05
CA ALA A 9 -20.26 -6.43 4.60
C ALA A 9 -21.69 -6.96 4.72
N ILE A 10 -22.09 -7.80 3.78
CA ILE A 10 -23.43 -8.37 3.71
C ILE A 10 -23.33 -9.83 4.15
N PHE A 11 -24.17 -10.23 5.10
CA PHE A 11 -24.20 -11.59 5.63
C PHE A 11 -25.59 -12.19 5.47
N ARG A 12 -25.66 -13.51 5.24
CA ARG A 12 -26.88 -14.31 5.40
C ARG A 12 -26.65 -15.33 6.51
N GLY A 13 -27.20 -15.05 7.69
CA GLY A 13 -26.83 -15.78 8.90
C GLY A 13 -25.33 -15.59 9.20
N PRO A 14 -24.55 -16.66 9.43
CA PRO A 14 -23.09 -16.55 9.66
C PRO A 14 -22.26 -16.46 8.37
N ILE A 15 -22.89 -16.51 7.19
CA ILE A 15 -22.18 -16.63 5.91
C ILE A 15 -21.96 -15.25 5.32
N LEU A 16 -20.69 -14.87 5.14
CA LEU A 16 -20.29 -13.67 4.40
C LEU A 16 -20.60 -13.87 2.91
N LEU A 17 -21.33 -12.92 2.33
CA LEU A 17 -21.56 -12.85 0.90
C LEU A 17 -20.53 -11.93 0.25
N GLY A 18 -20.09 -12.31 -0.95
CA GLY A 18 -19.28 -11.48 -1.83
C GLY A 18 -19.84 -11.48 -3.24
N ALA A 19 -19.21 -10.72 -4.13
CA ALA A 19 -19.50 -10.75 -5.55
C ALA A 19 -18.20 -10.91 -6.35
N LYS A 20 -18.27 -11.65 -7.46
CA LYS A 20 -17.23 -11.69 -8.48
C LYS A 20 -17.08 -10.31 -9.13
N ALA A 21 -15.84 -9.92 -9.42
CA ALA A 21 -15.49 -8.63 -10.00
C ALA A 21 -14.57 -8.78 -11.23
N GLY A 22 -14.59 -9.96 -11.85
CA GLY A 22 -13.84 -10.29 -13.07
C GLY A 22 -12.59 -11.14 -12.81
N ASP A 23 -12.12 -11.79 -13.87
CA ASP A 23 -10.98 -12.72 -13.88
C ASP A 23 -9.75 -12.17 -14.64
N HIS A 24 -9.76 -10.87 -14.93
CA HIS A 24 -8.67 -10.22 -15.65
C HIS A 24 -7.49 -9.89 -14.72
N ASP A 25 -6.29 -10.01 -15.27
CA ASP A 25 -5.01 -9.68 -14.62
C ASP A 25 -4.89 -10.25 -13.20
N LEU A 26 -5.11 -11.55 -13.06
CA LEU A 26 -4.89 -12.32 -11.83
C LEU A 26 -3.41 -12.75 -11.72
N HIS A 27 -2.47 -11.84 -12.00
CA HIS A 27 -1.06 -12.15 -11.86
C HIS A 27 -0.72 -12.49 -10.40
N GLY A 28 0.07 -13.54 -10.21
CA GLY A 28 0.37 -14.09 -8.88
C GLY A 28 -0.76 -14.92 -8.27
N LEU A 29 -1.81 -15.28 -9.02
CA LEU A 29 -2.87 -16.17 -8.52
C LEU A 29 -2.31 -17.52 -8.03
N ILE A 30 -1.35 -18.07 -8.78
CA ILE A 30 -0.55 -19.22 -8.36
C ILE A 30 0.83 -18.68 -7.98
N CYS A 31 1.12 -18.78 -6.68
CA CYS A 31 2.37 -18.35 -6.05
C CYS A 31 3.56 -19.16 -6.61
N ASP A 32 4.66 -18.48 -6.93
CA ASP A 32 5.96 -19.10 -7.21
C ASP A 32 6.91 -19.04 -6.00
N ASP A 33 8.18 -19.41 -6.18
CA ASP A 33 9.18 -19.37 -5.10
C ASP A 33 9.80 -17.96 -4.90
N GLY A 34 9.25 -16.93 -5.55
CA GLY A 34 9.76 -15.59 -5.59
C GLY A 34 9.52 -14.79 -4.31
N ARG A 35 10.33 -13.72 -4.13
CA ARG A 35 10.04 -12.68 -3.14
C ARG A 35 8.69 -12.07 -3.48
N TRP A 36 7.80 -11.98 -2.49
CA TRP A 36 6.41 -11.49 -2.63
C TRP A 36 5.46 -12.36 -3.45
N ALA A 37 5.80 -13.61 -3.74
CA ALA A 37 4.90 -14.50 -4.48
C ALA A 37 3.54 -14.72 -3.77
N HIS A 38 3.48 -14.48 -2.45
CA HIS A 38 2.25 -14.49 -1.65
C HIS A 38 1.37 -13.23 -1.82
N ILE A 39 1.87 -12.19 -2.47
CA ILE A 39 1.17 -10.93 -2.71
C ILE A 39 0.48 -11.01 -4.08
N ALA A 40 -0.82 -10.73 -4.11
CA ALA A 40 -1.54 -10.56 -5.38
C ALA A 40 -1.04 -9.31 -6.10
N SER A 41 -0.16 -9.50 -7.08
CA SER A 41 0.59 -8.44 -7.78
C SER A 41 -0.06 -7.98 -9.09
N GLY A 42 -1.24 -8.51 -9.43
CA GLY A 42 -2.05 -8.00 -10.52
C GLY A 42 -2.45 -6.54 -10.33
N SER A 43 -2.84 -5.88 -11.41
CA SER A 43 -3.16 -4.44 -11.42
C SER A 43 -4.22 -4.09 -10.37
N LEU A 44 -4.00 -2.99 -9.67
CA LEU A 44 -5.00 -2.40 -8.79
C LEU A 44 -6.11 -1.77 -9.62
N LEU A 45 -7.36 -2.00 -9.22
CA LEU A 45 -8.53 -1.38 -9.84
C LEU A 45 -9.01 -0.20 -9.00
N PRO A 46 -9.50 0.88 -9.63
CA PRO A 46 -10.10 2.00 -8.91
C PRO A 46 -11.36 1.58 -8.14
N ILE A 47 -11.35 1.72 -6.81
CA ILE A 47 -12.50 1.58 -5.92
C ILE A 47 -13.61 2.57 -6.26
N THR A 48 -13.25 3.70 -6.86
CA THR A 48 -14.20 4.71 -7.37
C THR A 48 -14.96 4.22 -8.61
N GLN A 49 -14.43 3.22 -9.32
CA GLN A 49 -15.11 2.49 -10.39
C GLN A 49 -15.79 1.21 -9.90
N ALA A 50 -15.54 0.80 -8.65
CA ALA A 50 -16.23 -0.35 -8.08
C ALA A 50 -17.68 -0.01 -7.71
N PRO A 51 -18.60 -0.99 -7.79
CA PRO A 51 -19.97 -0.79 -7.36
C PRO A 51 -20.05 -0.42 -5.87
N HIS A 52 -20.96 0.49 -5.54
CA HIS A 52 -21.10 1.03 -4.18
C HIS A 52 -22.57 1.20 -3.79
N ILE A 53 -22.80 1.32 -2.48
CA ILE A 53 -24.13 1.36 -1.89
C ILE A 53 -24.37 2.77 -1.34
N VAL A 54 -25.18 3.57 -2.05
CA VAL A 54 -25.55 4.92 -1.60
C VAL A 54 -27.01 4.95 -1.17
N GLY A 55 -27.22 5.45 0.04
CA GLY A 55 -28.55 5.56 0.66
C GLY A 55 -28.46 5.59 2.19
N GLU A 56 -29.60 5.84 2.81
CA GLU A 56 -29.72 5.79 4.27
C GLU A 56 -29.65 4.35 4.78
N ARG A 57 -29.17 4.16 6.01
CA ARG A 57 -28.97 2.81 6.57
C ARG A 57 -30.26 1.98 6.56
N ASN A 58 -31.40 2.59 6.87
CA ASN A 58 -32.68 1.89 6.91
C ASN A 58 -33.14 1.43 5.52
N GLU A 59 -32.96 2.27 4.49
CA GLU A 59 -33.30 1.93 3.10
C GLU A 59 -32.41 0.81 2.56
N ILE A 60 -31.12 0.83 2.92
CA ILE A 60 -30.18 -0.24 2.58
C ILE A 60 -30.62 -1.56 3.20
N ILE A 61 -31.01 -1.55 4.48
CA ILE A 61 -31.50 -2.76 5.18
C ILE A 61 -32.77 -3.28 4.51
N GLU A 62 -33.73 -2.40 4.21
CA GLU A 62 -34.98 -2.80 3.55
C GLU A 62 -34.73 -3.47 2.19
N LYS A 63 -33.82 -2.93 1.37
CA LYS A 63 -33.41 -3.56 0.11
C LYS A 63 -32.76 -4.93 0.33
N LEU A 64 -31.90 -5.05 1.34
CA LEU A 64 -31.24 -6.32 1.69
C LEU A 64 -32.23 -7.37 2.21
N GLU A 65 -33.24 -6.98 2.97
CA GLU A 65 -34.30 -7.88 3.44
C GLU A 65 -35.15 -8.42 2.28
N ASN A 66 -35.27 -7.64 1.20
CA ASN A 66 -35.99 -7.98 -0.03
C ASN A 66 -35.09 -8.52 -1.15
N MET A 67 -33.90 -9.04 -0.82
CA MET A 67 -33.04 -9.74 -1.78
C MET A 67 -33.76 -10.90 -2.48
N GLN A 68 -33.55 -11.03 -3.78
CA GLN A 68 -34.17 -12.06 -4.61
C GLN A 68 -33.27 -13.29 -4.70
N THR A 69 -33.83 -14.48 -4.49
CA THR A 69 -33.09 -15.74 -4.65
C THR A 69 -32.93 -16.11 -6.11
N ILE A 70 -31.81 -16.75 -6.46
CA ILE A 70 -31.60 -17.31 -7.80
C ILE A 70 -31.98 -18.79 -7.81
N ASP A 71 -32.89 -19.18 -8.71
CA ASP A 71 -33.34 -20.57 -8.83
C ASP A 71 -32.18 -21.53 -9.14
N GLY A 72 -32.19 -22.70 -8.50
CA GLY A 72 -31.11 -23.68 -8.61
C GLY A 72 -29.76 -23.28 -8.00
N LYS A 73 -29.64 -22.08 -7.39
CA LYS A 73 -28.39 -21.61 -6.76
C LYS A 73 -28.63 -21.20 -5.29
N PRO A 74 -28.49 -22.15 -4.34
CA PRO A 74 -28.65 -21.87 -2.92
C PRO A 74 -27.71 -20.75 -2.47
N LEU A 75 -28.22 -19.85 -1.62
CA LEU A 75 -27.47 -18.72 -1.07
C LEU A 75 -26.90 -17.74 -2.12
N HIS A 76 -27.43 -17.77 -3.34
CA HIS A 76 -27.15 -16.73 -4.33
C HIS A 76 -28.32 -15.77 -4.41
N PHE A 77 -28.00 -14.48 -4.41
CA PHE A 77 -28.99 -13.42 -4.35
C PHE A 77 -28.70 -12.31 -5.34
N THR A 78 -29.74 -11.71 -5.89
CA THR A 78 -29.66 -10.39 -6.53
C THR A 78 -30.36 -9.36 -5.65
N CYS A 79 -29.92 -8.11 -5.74
CA CYS A 79 -30.52 -7.01 -5.01
C CYS A 79 -30.69 -5.80 -5.93
N PRO A 80 -31.75 -5.78 -6.77
CA PRO A 80 -31.96 -4.72 -7.74
C PRO A 80 -32.01 -3.34 -7.07
N GLY A 81 -31.26 -2.39 -7.62
CA GLY A 81 -31.21 -1.01 -7.14
C GLY A 81 -30.47 -0.78 -5.82
N LEU A 82 -29.80 -1.80 -5.26
CA LEU A 82 -28.91 -1.61 -4.11
C LEU A 82 -27.56 -1.05 -4.53
N PHE A 83 -26.97 -1.63 -5.57
CA PHE A 83 -25.64 -1.28 -6.05
C PHE A 83 -25.75 -0.22 -7.16
N GLN A 84 -25.06 0.90 -6.96
CA GLN A 84 -24.84 1.90 -7.99
C GLN A 84 -23.51 1.63 -8.69
N PHE A 85 -23.38 2.09 -9.94
CA PHE A 85 -22.18 1.92 -10.78
C PHE A 85 -21.81 0.46 -11.09
N ALA A 86 -22.76 -0.47 -10.94
CA ALA A 86 -22.62 -1.80 -11.48
C ALA A 86 -22.97 -1.79 -12.99
N GLU A 87 -22.06 -2.25 -13.84
CA GLU A 87 -22.31 -2.42 -15.28
C GLU A 87 -23.28 -3.57 -15.55
N GLU A 88 -23.23 -4.60 -14.70
CA GLU A 88 -24.07 -5.78 -14.75
C GLU A 88 -24.79 -5.99 -13.41
N GLU A 89 -25.83 -6.82 -13.41
CA GLU A 89 -26.52 -7.19 -12.18
C GLU A 89 -25.57 -7.95 -11.23
N ILE A 90 -25.43 -7.46 -10.01
CA ILE A 90 -24.56 -8.08 -9.01
C ILE A 90 -25.25 -9.30 -8.40
N VAL A 91 -24.56 -10.43 -8.52
CA VAL A 91 -24.88 -11.66 -7.80
C VAL A 91 -24.06 -11.71 -6.52
N LEU A 92 -24.73 -11.70 -5.38
CA LEU A 92 -24.16 -11.99 -4.08
C LEU A 92 -24.15 -13.50 -3.86
N GLU A 93 -22.96 -14.09 -3.69
CA GLU A 93 -22.76 -15.52 -3.44
C GLU A 93 -21.86 -15.73 -2.22
N PRO A 94 -21.85 -16.93 -1.61
CA PRO A 94 -21.01 -17.19 -0.44
C PRO A 94 -19.52 -16.96 -0.76
N PHE A 95 -18.84 -16.11 0.01
CA PHE A 95 -17.45 -15.73 -0.27
C PHE A 95 -16.50 -16.94 -0.35
N TYR A 96 -16.73 -17.97 0.47
CA TYR A 96 -15.92 -19.18 0.48
C TYR A 96 -15.96 -19.96 -0.85
N GLY A 97 -16.93 -19.69 -1.73
CA GLY A 97 -17.06 -20.31 -3.05
C GLY A 97 -16.51 -19.46 -4.19
N ILE A 98 -16.03 -18.24 -3.91
CA ILE A 98 -15.41 -17.36 -4.90
C ILE A 98 -13.92 -17.70 -4.96
N HIS A 99 -13.52 -18.36 -6.04
CA HIS A 99 -12.13 -18.70 -6.34
C HIS A 99 -11.75 -18.16 -7.72
N ASP A 100 -10.45 -17.99 -7.95
CA ASP A 100 -9.88 -17.61 -9.26
C ASP A 100 -10.56 -16.39 -9.91
N ASN A 101 -10.95 -15.43 -9.07
CA ASN A 101 -11.65 -14.21 -9.47
C ASN A 101 -11.29 -13.06 -8.54
N ARG A 102 -11.33 -11.84 -9.06
CA ARG A 102 -11.41 -10.64 -8.22
C ARG A 102 -12.74 -10.66 -7.49
N TYR A 103 -12.79 -10.11 -6.29
CA TYR A 103 -14.00 -10.13 -5.49
C TYR A 103 -14.22 -8.86 -4.68
N ILE A 104 -15.47 -8.62 -4.33
CA ILE A 104 -15.89 -7.56 -3.42
C ILE A 104 -16.62 -8.19 -2.25
N ILE A 105 -16.10 -7.99 -1.03
CA ILE A 105 -16.75 -8.41 0.23
C ILE A 105 -17.07 -7.23 1.15
N TYR A 106 -16.37 -6.10 0.96
CA TYR A 106 -16.64 -4.85 1.63
C TYR A 106 -17.04 -3.81 0.60
N TRP A 107 -18.26 -3.30 0.76
CA TRP A 107 -18.88 -2.37 -0.17
C TRP A 107 -18.73 -0.97 0.39
N PRO A 108 -18.18 -0.01 -0.38
CA PRO A 108 -18.26 1.40 -0.02
C PRO A 108 -19.73 1.77 0.18
N SER A 109 -20.04 2.36 1.34
CA SER A 109 -21.40 2.72 1.69
C SER A 109 -21.47 4.04 2.42
N MET A 110 -22.31 4.94 1.92
CA MET A 110 -22.43 6.30 2.43
C MET A 110 -23.76 6.93 2.03
N THR A 111 -24.15 8.02 2.68
CA THR A 111 -25.32 8.81 2.27
C THR A 111 -25.02 9.55 0.96
N GLN A 112 -26.05 10.05 0.28
CA GLN A 112 -25.89 10.81 -0.96
C GLN A 112 -25.07 12.09 -0.76
N GLU A 113 -25.26 12.77 0.38
CA GLU A 113 -24.53 13.97 0.77
C GLU A 113 -23.06 13.64 1.01
N ARG A 114 -22.78 12.56 1.75
CA ARG A 114 -21.42 12.11 2.01
C ARG A 114 -20.70 11.71 0.73
N TYR A 115 -21.37 10.96 -0.15
CA TYR A 115 -20.83 10.59 -1.46
C TYR A 115 -20.39 11.81 -2.24
N SER A 116 -21.28 12.79 -2.36
CA SER A 116 -21.03 14.02 -3.12
C SER A 116 -19.86 14.83 -2.52
N ALA A 117 -19.71 14.82 -1.19
CA ALA A 117 -18.66 15.56 -0.50
C ALA A 117 -17.25 14.95 -0.60
N VAL A 118 -17.13 13.61 -0.65
CA VAL A 118 -15.81 12.93 -0.62
C VAL A 118 -15.35 12.35 -1.94
N LYS A 119 -16.21 12.34 -2.97
CA LYS A 119 -15.93 11.67 -4.25
C LYS A 119 -14.62 12.17 -4.87
N GLU A 120 -14.48 13.48 -5.07
CA GLU A 120 -13.32 14.05 -5.75
C GLU A 120 -12.02 13.84 -4.97
N GLU A 121 -12.06 14.03 -3.64
CA GLU A 121 -10.90 13.81 -2.77
C GLU A 121 -10.44 12.34 -2.82
N ARG A 122 -11.38 11.39 -2.74
CA ARG A 122 -11.07 9.97 -2.85
C ARG A 122 -10.53 9.61 -4.22
N GLU A 123 -11.14 10.08 -5.29
CA GLU A 123 -10.66 9.85 -6.65
C GLU A 123 -9.24 10.35 -6.86
N LEU A 124 -8.91 11.53 -6.33
CA LEU A 124 -7.57 12.11 -6.44
C LEU A 124 -6.54 11.29 -5.63
N ALA A 125 -6.84 11.02 -4.36
CA ALA A 125 -5.96 10.24 -3.49
C ALA A 125 -5.71 8.84 -4.05
N GLU A 126 -6.73 8.23 -4.65
CA GLU A 126 -6.65 6.91 -5.23
C GLU A 126 -5.83 6.89 -6.52
N LYS A 127 -6.07 7.85 -7.43
CA LYS A 127 -5.27 8.02 -8.65
C LYS A 127 -3.79 8.18 -8.32
N GLU A 128 -3.47 8.97 -7.28
CA GLU A 128 -2.10 9.14 -6.82
C GLU A 128 -1.50 7.85 -6.26
N ARG A 129 -2.26 7.09 -5.46
CA ARG A 129 -1.81 5.79 -4.95
C ARG A 129 -1.55 4.79 -6.09
N MET A 130 -2.46 4.68 -7.06
CA MET A 130 -2.29 3.80 -8.22
C MET A 130 -1.10 4.23 -9.09
N ARG A 131 -0.94 5.53 -9.34
CA ARG A 131 0.20 6.06 -10.10
C ARG A 131 1.53 5.71 -9.44
N LEU A 132 1.58 5.81 -8.11
CA LEU A 132 2.76 5.47 -7.34
C LEU A 132 3.03 3.94 -7.38
N ASP A 133 2.00 3.12 -7.26
CA ASP A 133 2.11 1.66 -7.32
C ASP A 133 2.63 1.20 -8.69
N LEU A 134 2.09 1.72 -9.79
CA LEU A 134 2.53 1.43 -11.16
C LEU A 134 4.00 1.80 -11.43
N ARG A 135 4.51 2.82 -10.73
CA ARG A 135 5.92 3.23 -10.82
C ARG A 135 6.81 2.37 -9.92
N THR A 136 6.27 1.64 -8.96
CA THR A 136 7.04 0.90 -7.95
C THR A 136 7.69 -0.34 -8.56
N VAL A 137 8.99 -0.49 -8.31
CA VAL A 137 9.78 -1.67 -8.72
C VAL A 137 10.03 -2.57 -7.52
N ASP A 138 10.41 -1.98 -6.39
CA ASP A 138 10.58 -2.70 -5.13
C ASP A 138 10.33 -1.75 -3.95
N GLN A 139 9.96 -2.25 -2.77
CA GLN A 139 9.67 -1.44 -1.60
C GLN A 139 9.82 -2.22 -0.29
N VAL A 140 10.28 -1.53 0.74
CA VAL A 140 10.35 -2.07 2.09
C VAL A 140 9.71 -1.09 3.05
N LYS A 141 8.98 -1.64 4.02
CA LYS A 141 8.43 -0.91 5.16
C LYS A 141 9.28 -1.20 6.41
N PRO A 142 10.23 -0.30 6.76
CA PRO A 142 11.09 -0.49 7.92
C PRO A 142 10.30 -0.70 9.21
N GLY A 143 10.83 -1.52 10.10
CA GLY A 143 10.21 -1.87 11.36
C GLY A 143 9.22 -3.04 11.30
N GLU A 144 8.85 -3.53 10.11
CA GLU A 144 8.06 -4.74 9.96
C GLU A 144 8.94 -5.96 9.67
N GLN A 145 8.77 -7.03 10.45
CA GLN A 145 9.68 -8.18 10.41
C GLN A 145 9.72 -8.90 9.06
N GLN A 146 8.55 -9.12 8.43
CA GLN A 146 8.46 -9.85 7.16
C GLN A 146 9.09 -9.05 6.00
N PRO A 147 8.72 -7.77 5.76
CA PRO A 147 9.41 -6.94 4.76
C PRO A 147 10.92 -6.86 4.98
N GLU A 148 11.40 -6.64 6.20
CA GLU A 148 12.85 -6.53 6.44
C GLU A 148 13.60 -7.84 6.15
N THR A 149 13.01 -8.98 6.51
CA THR A 149 13.59 -10.31 6.26
C THR A 149 13.65 -10.61 4.77
N ASP A 150 12.54 -10.40 4.05
CA ASP A 150 12.46 -10.61 2.60
C ASP A 150 13.55 -9.80 1.88
N HIS A 151 13.88 -8.61 2.39
CA HIS A 151 14.89 -7.70 1.83
C HIS A 151 16.31 -7.91 2.36
N LEU A 152 16.62 -9.05 2.99
CA LEU A 152 17.97 -9.39 3.47
C LEU A 152 18.61 -8.25 4.27
N MET A 153 17.82 -7.71 5.21
CA MET A 153 18.24 -6.55 6.00
C MET A 153 19.56 -6.83 6.73
N GLN A 154 20.46 -5.85 6.68
CA GLN A 154 21.66 -5.83 7.52
C GLN A 154 21.66 -4.52 8.31
N ALA A 155 22.07 -4.57 9.58
CA ALA A 155 22.10 -3.39 10.42
C ALA A 155 23.15 -3.48 11.52
N GLU A 156 23.63 -2.31 11.95
CA GLU A 156 24.54 -2.12 13.07
C GLU A 156 24.08 -0.88 13.86
N ARG A 157 23.96 -1.00 15.19
CA ARG A 157 23.46 0.08 16.07
C ARG A 157 22.18 0.73 15.55
N SER A 158 21.27 -0.12 15.07
CA SER A 158 19.96 0.26 14.54
C SER A 158 18.84 -0.30 15.41
N ARG A 159 17.71 0.38 15.41
CA ARG A 159 16.52 0.03 16.18
C ARG A 159 15.26 0.42 15.42
N THR A 160 14.14 -0.16 15.84
CA THR A 160 12.81 0.11 15.30
C THR A 160 11.93 0.71 16.37
N ASN A 161 10.97 1.52 15.97
CA ASN A 161 9.93 2.05 16.86
C ASN A 161 8.72 2.48 16.01
N TYR A 162 7.69 2.98 16.67
CA TYR A 162 6.48 3.52 16.04
C TYR A 162 6.34 5.00 16.32
N PHE A 163 5.83 5.73 15.33
CA PHE A 163 5.42 7.11 15.50
C PHE A 163 4.20 7.38 14.61
N ARG A 164 3.12 7.88 15.19
CA ARG A 164 1.84 8.12 14.48
C ARG A 164 1.36 6.91 13.69
N ASP A 165 1.37 5.74 14.34
CA ASP A 165 0.96 4.45 13.78
C ASP A 165 1.78 3.94 12.58
N GLU A 166 2.89 4.60 12.24
CA GLU A 166 3.85 4.12 11.25
C GLU A 166 5.12 3.58 11.94
N SER A 167 5.53 2.37 11.54
CA SER A 167 6.81 1.79 11.95
C SER A 167 7.95 2.50 11.23
N PHE A 168 9.09 2.64 11.91
CA PHE A 168 10.30 3.16 11.30
C PHE A 168 11.54 2.46 11.80
N ARG A 169 12.64 2.70 11.09
CA ARG A 169 13.99 2.33 11.52
C ARG A 169 14.91 3.54 11.54
N ASP A 170 15.76 3.61 12.57
CA ASP A 170 16.86 4.56 12.65
C ASP A 170 18.17 3.83 13.06
N ALA A 171 19.31 4.49 12.86
CA ALA A 171 20.61 4.02 13.36
C ALA A 171 21.39 5.16 14.00
N VAL A 172 22.19 4.86 15.02
CA VAL A 172 22.95 5.83 15.84
C VAL A 172 24.45 5.56 15.79
N ASP A 173 25.25 6.57 16.17
CA ASP A 173 26.69 6.46 16.43
C ASP A 173 27.47 5.78 15.30
N SER A 174 27.32 6.31 14.09
CA SER A 174 27.88 5.78 12.83
C SER A 174 27.41 4.38 12.41
N GLY A 175 26.39 3.85 13.11
CA GLY A 175 25.65 2.67 12.72
C GLY A 175 24.90 2.85 11.41
N TYR A 176 24.32 1.76 10.92
CA TYR A 176 23.60 1.73 9.67
C TYR A 176 22.47 0.71 9.68
N PHE A 177 21.61 0.81 8.68
CA PHE A 177 20.76 -0.27 8.22
C PHE A 177 20.70 -0.26 6.70
N SER A 178 20.43 -1.42 6.11
CA SER A 178 20.40 -1.57 4.67
C SER A 178 19.42 -2.64 4.21
N TYR A 179 18.93 -2.47 2.99
CA TYR A 179 17.98 -3.38 2.35
C TYR A 179 18.48 -3.75 0.96
N TYR A 180 18.30 -5.00 0.58
CA TYR A 180 18.63 -5.52 -0.73
C TYR A 180 17.39 -5.47 -1.62
N LEU A 181 17.33 -4.47 -2.50
CA LEU A 181 16.20 -4.17 -3.36
C LEU A 181 16.45 -4.69 -4.79
N LEU A 182 15.42 -5.24 -5.41
CA LEU A 182 15.38 -5.65 -6.80
C LEU A 182 15.23 -4.42 -7.69
N THR A 183 16.03 -4.33 -8.75
CA THR A 183 15.96 -3.21 -9.72
C THR A 183 15.05 -3.53 -10.90
N GLY A 184 14.58 -4.77 -11.03
CA GLY A 184 13.93 -5.24 -12.26
C GLY A 184 14.84 -5.21 -13.50
N GLY A 185 16.16 -4.98 -13.32
CA GLY A 185 17.10 -4.74 -14.42
C GLY A 185 17.04 -3.31 -14.99
N GLU A 186 16.25 -2.42 -14.41
CA GLU A 186 16.09 -1.03 -14.84
C GLU A 186 17.32 -0.19 -14.48
N THR A 187 17.67 0.77 -15.33
CA THR A 187 18.82 1.67 -15.12
C THR A 187 18.42 3.12 -14.86
N ASN A 188 17.12 3.41 -14.87
CA ASN A 188 16.57 4.74 -14.61
C ASN A 188 15.55 4.62 -13.47
N LEU A 189 16.02 4.78 -12.24
CA LEU A 189 15.22 4.60 -11.04
C LEU A 189 15.43 5.77 -10.07
N LEU A 190 14.38 6.06 -9.30
CA LEU A 190 14.37 6.96 -8.18
C LEU A 190 14.31 6.14 -6.88
N LEU A 191 15.06 6.57 -5.87
CA LEU A 191 14.89 6.13 -4.49
C LEU A 191 13.93 7.10 -3.80
N ARG A 192 12.72 6.65 -3.48
CA ARG A 192 11.75 7.41 -2.69
C ARG A 192 11.80 6.99 -1.24
N VAL A 193 12.00 7.95 -0.34
CA VAL A 193 12.13 7.72 1.09
C VAL A 193 11.15 8.59 1.86
N ARG A 194 10.44 7.98 2.82
CA ARG A 194 9.48 8.66 3.69
C ARG A 194 10.11 9.03 5.03
N TYR A 195 9.98 10.29 5.41
CA TYR A 195 10.49 10.87 6.65
C TYR A 195 9.38 11.62 7.41
N TRP A 196 9.66 11.96 8.67
CA TRP A 196 8.88 12.94 9.40
C TRP A 196 9.32 14.37 9.03
N GLY A 197 8.36 15.23 8.66
CA GLY A 197 8.63 16.57 8.14
C GLY A 197 9.08 17.62 9.16
N ASN A 198 8.95 17.32 10.45
CA ASN A 198 9.35 18.20 11.56
C ASN A 198 10.35 17.47 12.47
N GLU A 199 11.48 17.09 11.87
CA GLU A 199 12.54 16.36 12.56
C GLU A 199 13.50 17.33 13.31
N GLU A 200 13.93 16.92 14.50
CA GLU A 200 14.81 17.67 15.39
C GLU A 200 16.09 16.90 15.76
N GLY A 201 17.07 17.61 16.31
CA GLY A 201 18.34 17.02 16.78
C GLY A 201 19.37 16.86 15.67
N LYS A 202 20.24 15.83 15.77
CA LYS A 202 21.27 15.54 14.76
C LYS A 202 20.83 14.35 13.89
N ARG A 203 20.44 14.64 12.65
CA ARG A 203 19.82 13.67 11.72
C ARG A 203 20.47 13.62 10.33
N ALA A 204 21.76 13.95 10.27
CA ALA A 204 22.52 13.80 9.04
C ALA A 204 22.81 12.30 8.78
N CYS A 205 22.58 11.86 7.55
CA CYS A 205 22.87 10.51 7.12
C CYS A 205 23.42 10.44 5.70
N ASP A 206 24.31 9.49 5.49
CA ASP A 206 24.77 9.12 4.17
C ASP A 206 23.89 8.00 3.63
N ILE A 207 23.43 8.17 2.39
CA ILE A 207 22.71 7.15 1.65
C ILE A 207 23.67 6.55 0.62
N PHE A 208 23.86 5.24 0.67
CA PHE A 208 24.71 4.50 -0.26
C PHE A 208 23.89 3.57 -1.13
N ILE A 209 24.32 3.44 -2.40
CA ILE A 209 23.93 2.34 -3.28
C ILE A 209 25.12 1.40 -3.40
N ASP A 210 24.94 0.19 -2.88
CA ASP A 210 25.99 -0.76 -2.54
C ASP A 210 27.05 -0.10 -1.63
N ASN A 211 28.24 0.16 -2.16
CA ASN A 211 29.34 0.81 -1.45
C ASN A 211 29.65 2.21 -2.00
N THR A 212 28.82 2.75 -2.89
CA THR A 212 29.01 4.07 -3.48
C THR A 212 28.06 5.07 -2.83
N LEU A 213 28.61 6.21 -2.38
CA LEU A 213 27.81 7.28 -1.79
C LEU A 213 26.88 7.87 -2.87
N LEU A 214 25.58 7.86 -2.62
CA LEU A 214 24.60 8.54 -3.45
C LEU A 214 24.57 10.02 -3.08
N LEU A 215 24.35 10.31 -1.80
CA LEU A 215 24.29 11.65 -1.23
C LEU A 215 24.35 11.60 0.30
N THR A 216 24.64 12.75 0.89
CA THR A 216 24.44 13.03 2.31
C THR A 216 23.15 13.84 2.45
N GLU A 217 22.23 13.37 3.29
CA GLU A 217 20.95 14.02 3.58
C GLU A 217 20.94 14.54 5.01
N ASN A 218 20.41 15.75 5.19
CA ASN A 218 20.12 16.30 6.51
C ASN A 218 18.68 16.81 6.53
N ILE A 219 17.83 16.10 7.25
CA ILE A 219 16.38 16.36 7.28
C ILE A 219 15.96 17.37 8.36
N VAL A 220 16.87 17.77 9.24
CA VAL A 220 16.56 18.68 10.37
C VAL A 220 16.16 20.04 9.85
N GLY A 221 14.97 20.51 10.25
CA GLY A 221 14.45 21.83 9.86
C GLY A 221 14.25 22.04 8.35
N LYS A 222 14.33 20.96 7.54
CA LYS A 222 14.29 21.04 6.08
C LYS A 222 12.89 21.41 5.55
N TRP A 223 11.85 20.84 6.16
CA TRP A 223 10.45 21.08 5.75
C TRP A 223 9.64 21.86 6.79
N ASN A 224 9.92 21.68 8.09
CA ASN A 224 9.17 22.30 9.20
C ASN A 224 7.66 22.05 9.11
N LYS A 225 7.27 20.80 8.78
CA LYS A 225 5.87 20.42 8.65
C LYS A 225 5.52 19.27 9.58
N ASN A 226 4.41 19.40 10.31
CA ASN A 226 3.89 18.35 11.18
C ASN A 226 3.12 17.28 10.38
N GLU A 227 3.72 16.79 9.31
CA GLU A 227 3.22 15.73 8.44
C GLU A 227 4.39 14.88 7.94
N PHE A 228 4.09 13.69 7.43
CA PHE A 228 5.09 12.89 6.73
C PHE A 228 5.40 13.48 5.36
N VAL A 229 6.66 13.36 4.96
CA VAL A 229 7.15 13.87 3.68
C VAL A 229 7.86 12.77 2.91
N GLU A 230 7.71 12.82 1.60
CA GLU A 230 8.28 11.86 0.66
C GLU A 230 9.35 12.58 -0.14
N VAL A 231 10.55 11.99 -0.22
CA VAL A 231 11.69 12.57 -0.93
C VAL A 231 12.15 11.60 -1.98
N GLU A 232 12.27 12.07 -3.22
CA GLU A 232 12.73 11.28 -4.35
C GLU A 232 14.17 11.67 -4.69
N TYR A 233 15.06 10.67 -4.73
CA TYR A 233 16.47 10.82 -5.07
C TYR A 233 16.76 10.10 -6.38
N PRO A 234 17.19 10.79 -7.45
CA PRO A 234 17.57 10.13 -8.68
C PRO A 234 18.83 9.28 -8.47
N ILE A 235 18.77 8.00 -8.86
CA ILE A 235 19.93 7.12 -8.80
C ILE A 235 20.66 7.20 -10.14
N PRO A 236 21.96 7.56 -10.16
CA PRO A 236 22.73 7.55 -11.40
C PRO A 236 22.72 6.18 -12.08
N ALA A 237 22.49 6.15 -13.40
CA ALA A 237 22.44 4.91 -14.17
C ALA A 237 23.72 4.06 -14.03
N SER A 238 24.87 4.70 -13.78
CA SER A 238 26.14 4.01 -13.49
C SER A 238 26.09 3.14 -12.24
N MET A 239 25.25 3.47 -11.25
CA MET A 239 25.07 2.67 -10.04
C MET A 239 24.14 1.47 -10.25
N LEU A 240 23.36 1.44 -11.33
CA LEU A 240 22.35 0.42 -11.63
C LEU A 240 22.73 -0.50 -12.80
N LYS A 241 23.58 -0.03 -13.72
CA LYS A 241 23.89 -0.73 -14.98
C LYS A 241 24.35 -2.18 -14.74
N GLY A 242 23.63 -3.12 -15.34
CA GLY A 242 23.93 -4.56 -15.28
C GLY A 242 23.57 -5.23 -13.95
N LYS A 243 22.93 -4.52 -13.02
CA LYS A 243 22.52 -5.05 -11.73
C LYS A 243 21.04 -5.38 -11.73
N LYS A 244 20.70 -6.58 -11.24
CA LYS A 244 19.31 -6.99 -10.98
C LYS A 244 18.82 -6.57 -9.59
N ASN A 245 19.74 -6.14 -8.74
CA ASN A 245 19.50 -5.77 -7.36
C ASN A 245 20.61 -4.83 -6.87
N ILE A 246 20.31 -4.08 -5.82
CA ILE A 246 21.22 -3.15 -5.17
C ILE A 246 21.00 -3.19 -3.67
N ARG A 247 22.04 -2.88 -2.88
CA ARG A 247 21.90 -2.65 -1.45
C ARG A 247 21.77 -1.16 -1.18
N VAL A 248 20.62 -0.71 -0.70
CA VAL A 248 20.45 0.68 -0.23
C VAL A 248 20.79 0.72 1.25
N ARG A 249 21.80 1.50 1.64
CA ARG A 249 22.24 1.64 3.03
C ARG A 249 22.07 3.06 3.51
N PHE A 250 21.45 3.22 4.67
CA PHE A 250 21.35 4.47 5.41
C PHE A 250 22.34 4.40 6.58
N GLN A 251 23.29 5.33 6.64
CA GLN A 251 24.33 5.36 7.66
C GLN A 251 24.31 6.70 8.39
N ALA A 252 24.31 6.65 9.73
CA ALA A 252 24.41 7.85 10.53
C ALA A 252 25.76 8.52 10.31
N ASP A 253 25.77 9.86 10.22
CA ASP A 253 27.01 10.62 10.08
C ASP A 253 27.96 10.39 11.28
N LYS A 254 29.26 10.64 11.09
CA LYS A 254 30.29 10.49 12.11
C LYS A 254 30.09 11.49 13.25
N GLY A 255 30.10 10.99 14.47
CA GLY A 255 29.98 11.83 15.68
C GLY A 255 29.07 11.19 16.71
N ARG A 256 29.34 11.48 17.99
CA ARG A 256 28.52 11.02 19.10
C ARG A 256 27.13 11.65 19.02
N ASP A 257 26.10 10.84 19.25
CA ASP A 257 24.69 11.23 19.23
C ASP A 257 24.14 11.62 17.84
N ASN A 258 24.90 11.38 16.78
CA ASN A 258 24.37 11.44 15.42
C ASN A 258 23.50 10.23 15.16
N ARG A 259 22.39 10.47 14.47
CA ARG A 259 21.45 9.43 14.06
C ARG A 259 21.06 9.64 12.61
N THR A 260 20.67 8.58 11.92
CA THR A 260 19.92 8.75 10.69
C THR A 260 18.59 9.45 10.96
N GLY A 261 18.00 10.08 9.94
CA GLY A 261 16.55 10.31 9.97
C GLY A 261 15.80 9.00 10.25
N ALA A 262 14.65 9.07 10.93
CA ALA A 262 13.74 7.95 11.01
C ALA A 262 13.18 7.67 9.60
N VAL A 263 13.42 6.46 9.09
CA VAL A 263 12.95 6.05 7.76
C VAL A 263 11.71 5.19 7.91
N TYR A 264 10.59 5.67 7.37
CA TYR A 264 9.25 5.06 7.50
C TYR A 264 8.87 4.20 6.30
N HIS A 265 9.47 4.48 5.14
CA HIS A 265 9.23 3.75 3.91
C HIS A 265 10.40 3.95 2.95
N VAL A 266 10.78 2.90 2.23
CA VAL A 266 11.79 2.96 1.17
C VAL A 266 11.20 2.31 -0.07
N ARG A 267 11.24 3.01 -1.20
CA ARG A 267 10.67 2.55 -2.46
C ARG A 267 11.62 2.83 -3.60
N LEU A 268 11.88 1.83 -4.42
CA LEU A 268 12.56 1.96 -5.70
C LEU A 268 11.49 2.08 -6.78
N MET A 269 11.59 3.09 -7.63
CA MET A 269 10.53 3.40 -8.59
C MET A 269 11.04 3.99 -9.89
N LYS A 270 10.27 3.79 -10.96
CA LYS A 270 10.48 4.44 -12.25
C LYS A 270 10.11 5.93 -12.15
N PRO A 271 10.81 6.83 -12.88
CA PRO A 271 10.48 8.25 -12.91
C PRO A 271 9.06 8.58 -13.33
#